data_AF-A0A081D8W1-F1
#
_entry.id   AF-A0A081D8W1-F1
#
_cell.length_a   1.000
_cell.length_b   1.000
_cell.length_c   1.000
_cell.angle_alpha   90.00
_cell.angle_beta   90.00
_cell.angle_gamma   90.00
#
_symmetry.space_group_name_H-M   'P 1'
#
loop_
_entity.id
_entity.type
_entity.pdbx_description
1 polymer ?
#
loop_
_entity_poly.entity_id
_entity_poly.type
_entity_poly.pdbx_seq_one_letter_code
_entity_poly.pdbx_strand_id
1 'polypeptide(L)'
;MFGVDLRSYPKLDQINLDFLIDAYAKAPSKKNFFNSFFTNLAGTENLQKQIEAGMTASEIRASWENDLKAYDVMRQPYLLY
;
A
#
# COMPACT_ATOMS: atom_id res chain seq x y z
N MET A 1 22.21 2.62 9.13
CA MET A 1 21.66 3.68 8.27
C MET A 1 20.29 3.19 7.82
N PHE A 2 19.21 3.86 8.21
CA PHE A 2 17.85 3.45 7.85
C PHE A 2 17.38 4.27 6.66
N GLY A 3 16.76 3.64 5.67
CA GLY A 3 16.26 4.29 4.45
C GLY A 3 16.80 3.65 3.18
N VAL A 4 15.95 3.64 2.14
CA VAL A 4 16.30 3.21 0.78
C VAL A 4 16.30 4.45 -0.11
N ASP A 5 17.39 4.69 -0.83
CA ASP A 5 17.46 5.78 -1.80
C ASP A 5 16.77 5.36 -3.10
N LEU A 6 15.67 6.03 -3.43
CA LEU A 6 14.86 5.76 -4.61
C LEU A 6 15.00 6.84 -5.70
N ARG A 7 15.95 7.78 -5.58
CA ARG A 7 16.10 8.90 -6.53
C ARG A 7 16.40 8.46 -7.97
N SER A 8 17.07 7.32 -8.13
CA SER A 8 17.38 6.72 -9.43
C SER A 8 16.46 5.54 -9.79
N TYR A 9 15.39 5.32 -9.01
CA TYR A 9 14.46 4.22 -9.26
C TYR A 9 13.63 4.51 -10.52
N PRO A 10 13.36 3.50 -11.39
CA PRO A 10 12.53 3.70 -12.58
C PRO A 10 11.14 4.21 -12.21
N LYS A 11 10.51 4.93 -13.14
CA LYS A 11 9.15 5.43 -12.94
C LYS A 11 8.21 4.25 -12.67
N LEU A 12 7.47 4.33 -11.57
CA LEU A 12 6.45 3.37 -11.22
C LEU A 12 5.18 3.58 -12.06
N ASP A 13 4.57 2.48 -12.47
CA ASP A 13 3.24 2.40 -13.09
C ASP A 13 2.14 2.09 -12.08
N GLN A 14 2.51 1.61 -10.89
CA GLN A 14 1.60 1.25 -9.81
C GLN A 14 2.18 1.59 -8.43
N ILE A 15 1.32 1.56 -7.40
CA ILE A 15 1.76 1.67 -6.01
C ILE A 15 2.66 0.48 -5.67
N ASN A 16 3.91 0.75 -5.27
CA ASN A 16 4.85 -0.26 -4.83
C ASN A 16 4.82 -0.42 -3.31
N LEU A 17 4.08 -1.45 -2.84
CA LEU A 17 3.95 -1.77 -1.42
C LEU A 17 5.23 -2.35 -0.81
N ASP A 18 6.14 -2.90 -1.62
CA ASP A 18 7.38 -3.50 -1.12
C ASP A 18 8.23 -2.48 -0.36
N PHE A 19 8.21 -1.20 -0.79
CA PHE A 19 8.91 -0.13 -0.08
C PHE A 19 8.35 0.11 1.31
N LEU A 20 7.03 0.10 1.46
CA LEU A 20 6.38 0.32 2.74
C LEU A 20 6.60 -0.87 3.68
N ILE A 21 6.49 -2.09 3.15
CA ILE A 21 6.73 -3.33 3.89
C ILE A 21 8.19 -3.41 4.34
N ASP A 22 9.15 -3.10 3.45
CA ASP A 22 10.58 -3.08 3.78
C ASP A 22 10.92 -2.01 4.82
N ALA A 23 10.35 -0.81 4.68
CA ALA A 23 10.51 0.26 5.66
C ALA A 23 9.94 -0.14 7.02
N TYR A 24 8.73 -0.75 7.05
CA TYR A 24 8.15 -1.29 8.27
C TYR A 24 9.07 -2.35 8.87
N ALA A 25 9.53 -3.32 8.07
CA ALA A 25 10.42 -4.41 8.47
C ALA A 25 11.72 -3.90 9.11
N LYS A 26 12.32 -2.85 8.57
CA LYS A 26 13.57 -2.24 9.05
C LYS A 26 13.37 -1.19 10.17
N ALA A 27 12.13 -0.84 10.48
CA ALA A 27 11.85 0.19 11.48
C ALA A 27 12.34 -0.23 12.89
N PRO A 28 13.00 0.67 13.63
CA PRO A 28 13.50 0.39 14.98
C PRO A 28 12.36 0.19 16.01
N SER A 29 11.17 0.74 15.75
CA SER A 29 9.97 0.54 16.58
C SER A 29 8.76 0.34 15.68
N LYS A 30 8.15 -0.86 15.76
CA LYS A 30 6.92 -1.18 15.02
C LYS A 30 5.71 -0.41 15.55
N LYS A 31 5.65 -0.25 16.89
CA LYS A 31 4.53 0.40 17.58
C LYS A 31 4.30 1.85 17.14
N ASN A 32 5.37 2.55 16.78
CA ASN A 32 5.33 3.96 16.42
C ASN A 32 5.52 4.19 14.91
N PHE A 33 5.54 3.12 14.10
CA PHE A 33 5.81 3.25 12.67
C PHE A 33 4.65 3.95 11.94
N PHE A 34 3.42 3.50 12.21
CA PHE A 34 2.22 4.11 11.67
C PHE A 34 1.71 5.18 12.65
N ASN A 35 1.48 6.38 12.14
CA ASN A 35 0.78 7.44 12.88
C ASN A 35 -0.74 7.33 12.65
N SER A 36 -1.52 8.07 13.44
CA SER A 36 -2.99 8.07 13.33
C SER A 36 -3.54 8.60 11.99
N PHE A 37 -2.71 9.28 11.19
CA PHE A 37 -3.10 9.78 9.87
C PHE A 37 -2.93 8.73 8.76
N PHE A 38 -2.19 7.65 9.00
CA PHE A 38 -1.93 6.64 7.97
C PHE A 38 -3.22 6.02 7.43
N THR A 39 -4.16 5.66 8.31
CA THR A 39 -5.44 5.05 7.91
C THR A 39 -6.31 6.02 7.12
N ASN A 40 -6.21 7.33 7.39
CA ASN A 40 -6.89 8.37 6.60
C ASN A 40 -6.33 8.45 5.18
N LEU A 41 -5.00 8.32 5.01
CA LEU A 41 -4.37 8.32 3.68
C LEU A 41 -4.63 7.02 2.92
N ALA A 42 -4.61 5.88 3.62
CA ALA A 42 -4.92 4.59 3.03
C ALA A 42 -6.41 4.42 2.71
N GLY A 43 -7.28 5.24 3.30
CA GLY A 43 -8.75 5.13 3.18
C GLY A 43 -9.34 3.92 3.92
N THR A 44 -8.54 3.22 4.71
CA THR A 44 -8.93 2.02 5.46
C THR A 44 -7.93 1.71 6.57
N GLU A 45 -8.38 1.00 7.60
CA GLU A 45 -7.51 0.40 8.61
C GLU A 45 -6.86 -0.91 8.14
N ASN A 46 -7.38 -1.52 7.07
CA ASN A 46 -6.99 -2.87 6.66
C ASN A 46 -5.52 -2.93 6.21
N LEU A 47 -5.04 -1.95 5.44
CA LEU A 47 -3.67 -1.95 4.95
C LEU A 47 -2.64 -2.00 6.08
N GLN A 48 -2.85 -1.23 7.15
CA GLN A 48 -1.99 -1.26 8.34
C GLN A 48 -2.01 -2.65 8.97
N LYS A 49 -3.20 -3.20 9.23
CA LYS A 49 -3.38 -4.53 9.84
C LYS A 49 -2.71 -5.63 9.03
N GLN A 50 -2.79 -5.56 7.69
CA GLN A 50 -2.18 -6.53 6.80
C GLN A 50 -0.64 -6.49 6.85
N ILE A 51 -0.05 -5.29 6.88
CA ILE A 51 1.41 -5.12 6.99
C ILE A 51 1.90 -5.58 8.37
N GLU A 52 1.17 -5.24 9.44
CA GLU A 52 1.46 -5.69 10.80
C GLU A 52 1.34 -7.22 10.95
N ALA A 53 0.44 -7.85 10.20
CA ALA A 53 0.28 -9.30 10.12
C ALA A 53 1.37 -10.00 9.26
N GLY A 54 2.28 -9.24 8.63
CA GLY A 54 3.38 -9.78 7.84
C GLY A 54 2.99 -10.24 6.43
N MET A 55 1.85 -9.76 5.91
CA MET A 55 1.46 -10.08 4.54
C MET A 55 2.43 -9.46 3.52
N THR A 56 2.67 -10.19 2.44
CA THR A 56 3.45 -9.74 1.29
C THR A 56 2.65 -8.74 0.45
N ALA A 57 3.35 -7.94 -0.37
CA ALA A 57 2.70 -7.02 -1.31
C ALA A 57 1.73 -7.73 -2.26
N SER A 58 2.05 -8.97 -2.67
CA SER A 58 1.19 -9.76 -3.55
C SER A 58 -0.11 -10.17 -2.85
N GLU A 59 -0.05 -10.61 -1.60
CA GLU A 59 -1.25 -10.99 -0.83
C GLU A 59 -2.14 -9.79 -0.53
N ILE A 60 -1.54 -8.64 -0.20
CA ILE A 60 -2.28 -7.39 0.00
C ILE A 60 -2.98 -6.97 -1.30
N ARG A 61 -2.29 -6.98 -2.44
CA ARG A 61 -2.92 -6.66 -3.74
C ARG A 61 -4.02 -7.65 -4.11
N ALA A 62 -3.83 -8.94 -3.85
CA ALA A 62 -4.87 -9.95 -4.08
C ALA A 62 -6.14 -9.65 -3.26
N SER A 63 -5.98 -9.14 -2.03
CA SER A 63 -7.13 -8.74 -1.20
C SER A 63 -7.95 -7.59 -1.79
N TRP A 64 -7.36 -6.77 -2.66
CA TRP A 64 -8.03 -5.63 -3.30
C TRP A 64 -8.73 -5.99 -4.61
N GLU A 65 -8.44 -7.17 -5.18
CA GLU A 65 -8.84 -7.53 -6.53
C GLU A 65 -10.37 -7.46 -6.73
N ASN A 66 -11.14 -7.92 -5.74
CA ASN A 66 -12.60 -7.90 -5.82
C ASN A 66 -13.17 -6.47 -5.84
N ASP A 67 -12.67 -5.60 -4.96
CA ASP A 67 -13.12 -4.20 -4.88
C ASP A 67 -12.66 -3.40 -6.10
N LEU A 68 -11.47 -3.69 -6.63
CA LEU A 68 -10.97 -3.09 -7.87
C LEU A 68 -11.82 -3.49 -9.08
N LYS A 69 -12.24 -4.75 -9.18
CA LYS A 69 -13.18 -5.21 -10.22
C LYS A 69 -14.54 -4.52 -10.09
N ALA A 70 -15.07 -4.41 -8.87
CA ALA A 70 -16.32 -3.70 -8.63
C ALA A 70 -16.23 -2.21 -9.00
N TYR A 71 -15.13 -1.56 -8.64
CA TYR A 71 -14.87 -0.16 -9.00
C TYR A 71 -14.71 0.02 -10.51
N ASP A 72 -14.02 -0.90 -11.19
CA ASP A 72 -13.84 -0.84 -12.63
C ASP A 72 -15.17 -0.94 -13.39
N VAL A 73 -16.09 -1.81 -12.95
CA VAL A 73 -17.45 -1.87 -13.50
C VAL A 73 -18.23 -0.59 -13.19
N MET A 74 -18.15 -0.11 -11.95
CA MET A 74 -18.87 1.08 -11.50
C MET A 74 -18.46 2.34 -12.28
N ARG A 75 -17.16 2.50 -12.61
CA ARG A 75 -16.66 3.69 -13.31
C ARG A 75 -16.97 3.73 -14.81
N GLN A 76 -17.26 2.59 -15.45
CA GLN A 76 -17.45 2.52 -16.92
C GLN A 76 -18.42 3.56 -17.49
N PRO A 77 -19.61 3.82 -16.88
CA PRO A 77 -20.56 4.79 -17.43
C PRO A 77 -20.07 6.24 -17.39
N TYR A 78 -19.00 6.52 -16.65
CA TYR A 78 -18.44 7.86 -16.45
C TYR A 78 -17.13 8.09 -17.22
N LEU A 79 -16.65 7.09 -17.97
CA LEU A 79 -15.45 7.22 -18.79
C LEU A 79 -15.73 8.09 -20.02
N LEU A 80 -14.92 9.13 -20.20
CA LEU A 80 -14.94 10.01 -21.38
C LEU A 80 -13.80 9.70 -22.36
N TYR A 81 -12.85 8.86 -21.95
CA TYR A 81 -11.67 8.44 -22.70
C TYR A 81 -11.19 7.07 -22.22
#